data_AF-A0A252AY24-F1
#
_entry.id   AF-A0A252AY24-F1
#
_cell.length_a   1.000
_cell.length_b   1.000
_cell.length_c   1.000
_cell.angle_alpha   90.00
_cell.angle_beta   90.00
_cell.angle_gamma   90.00
#
_symmetry.space_group_name_H-M   'P 1'
#
loop_
_entity.id
_entity.type
_entity.pdbx_description
1 polymer ?
#
loop_
_entity_poly.entity_id
_entity_poly.type
_entity_poly.pdbx_seq_one_letter_code
_entity_poly.pdbx_strand_id
1 'polypeptide(L)' 'MGRQAIDWRPLDGTLRRMDRAGLSIKRQARKLQVSERAVYQRRSALGLGRKQKSNEAVAHV' A
#
# COMPACT_ATOMS: atom_id res chain seq x y z
N MET A 1 -11.97 17.07 -14.73
CA MET A 1 -12.42 15.72 -14.32
C MET A 1 -12.22 15.57 -12.83
N GLY A 2 -13.29 15.70 -12.03
CA GLY A 2 -13.23 15.49 -10.59
C GLY A 2 -12.85 14.04 -10.30
N ARG A 3 -11.69 13.81 -9.70
CA ARG A 3 -11.29 12.47 -9.26
C ARG A 3 -12.27 12.06 -8.18
N GLN A 4 -13.19 11.13 -8.46
CA GLN A 4 -13.98 10.52 -7.40
C GLN A 4 -13.00 10.00 -6.35
N ALA A 5 -13.16 10.47 -5.12
CA ALA A 5 -12.34 10.04 -4.02
C ALA A 5 -12.64 8.54 -3.80
N ILE A 6 -11.63 7.69 -4.02
CA ILE A 6 -11.72 6.27 -3.68
C ILE A 6 -11.96 6.18 -2.18
N ASP A 7 -13.07 5.56 -1.76
CA ASP A 7 -13.27 5.27 -0.36
C ASP A 7 -12.38 4.10 0.06
N TRP A 8 -11.29 4.45 0.75
CA TRP A 8 -10.30 3.47 1.19
C TRP A 8 -10.70 2.72 2.46
N ARG A 9 -11.62 3.25 3.26
CA ARG A 9 -12.03 2.65 4.54
C ARG A 9 -12.46 1.18 4.39
N PRO A 10 -13.35 0.81 3.45
CA PRO A 10 -13.71 -0.60 3.24
C PRO A 10 -12.59 -1.41 2.58
N LEU A 11 -11.69 -0.76 1.83
CA LEU A 11 -10.61 -1.42 1.09
C LEU A 11 -9.41 -1.77 1.95
N ASP A 12 -9.19 -1.07 3.07
CA ASP A 12 -8.04 -1.27 3.96
C ASP A 12 -7.96 -2.72 4.48
N GLY A 13 -9.08 -3.30 4.89
CA GLY A 13 -9.13 -4.69 5.34
C GLY A 13 -8.76 -5.67 4.22
N THR A 14 -9.15 -5.36 2.99
CA THR A 14 -8.80 -6.15 1.81
C THR A 14 -7.32 -5.99 1.45
N LEU A 15 -6.77 -4.78 1.50
CA LEU A 15 -5.33 -4.53 1.31
C LEU A 15 -4.48 -5.29 2.32
N ARG A 16 -4.86 -5.31 3.61
CA ARG A 16 -4.17 -6.08 4.65
C ARG A 16 -4.20 -7.59 4.36
N ARG A 17 -5.35 -8.14 3.97
CA ARG A 17 -5.47 -9.56 3.58
C ARG A 17 -4.61 -9.88 2.36
N MET A 18 -4.63 -9.02 1.35
CA MET A 18 -3.83 -9.21 0.14
C MET A 18 -2.33 -9.11 0.41
N ASP A 19 -1.91 -8.22 1.31
CA ASP A 19 -0.52 -8.10 1.73
C ASP A 19 -0.04 -9.35 2.47
N ARG A 20 -0.84 -9.86 3.42
CA ARG A 20 -0.56 -11.14 4.11
C ARG A 20 -0.50 -12.33 3.15
N ALA A 21 -1.30 -12.31 2.09
CA ALA A 21 -1.26 -13.33 1.03
C ALA A 21 -0.05 -13.17 0.08
N GLY A 22 0.81 -12.17 0.27
CA GLY A 22 1.98 -11.93 -0.58
C GLY A 22 1.66 -11.39 -1.97
N LEU A 23 0.48 -10.80 -2.18
CA LEU A 23 0.10 -10.28 -3.49
C LEU A 23 0.89 -9.01 -3.84
N SER A 24 1.42 -8.97 -5.07
CA SER A 24 2.09 -7.79 -5.61
C SER A 24 1.14 -6.60 -5.77
N ILE A 25 1.70 -5.38 -5.70
CA ILE A 25 0.95 -4.13 -5.87
C ILE A 25 0.17 -4.11 -7.19
N LYS A 26 0.79 -4.59 -8.29
CA LYS A 26 0.14 -4.73 -9.60
C LYS A 26 -1.12 -5.62 -9.56
N ARG A 27 -1.05 -6.75 -8.87
CA ARG A 27 -2.21 -7.64 -8.69
C ARG A 27 -3.30 -7.01 -7.81
N GLN A 28 -2.90 -6.31 -6.76
CA GLN A 28 -3.84 -5.60 -5.88
C GLN A 28 -4.56 -4.48 -6.64
N ALA A 29 -3.82 -3.68 -7.42
CA ALA A 29 -4.36 -2.61 -8.24
C ALA A 29 -5.39 -3.11 -9.26
N ARG A 30 -5.07 -4.19 -9.99
CA ARG A 30 -6.03 -4.83 -10.90
C ARG A 30 -7.29 -5.32 -10.18
N LYS A 31 -7.14 -5.97 -9.02
CA LYS A 31 -8.26 -6.54 -8.28
C LYS A 31 -9.16 -5.47 -7.64
N LEU A 32 -8.58 -4.33 -7.28
CA LEU A 32 -9.29 -3.18 -6.71
C LEU A 32 -9.74 -2.17 -7.78
N GLN A 33 -9.38 -2.38 -9.05
CA GLN A 33 -9.64 -1.47 -10.17
C GLN A 33 -9.17 -0.03 -9.91
N VAL A 34 -8.03 0.12 -9.23
CA VAL A 34 -7.39 1.41 -8.93
C VAL A 34 -5.99 1.45 -9.51
N SER A 35 -5.37 2.63 -9.54
CA SER A 35 -3.98 2.73 -9.99
C SER A 35 -3.00 2.12 -9.00
N GLU A 36 -1.91 1.54 -9.51
CA GLU A 36 -0.82 1.00 -8.68
C GLU A 36 -0.26 2.05 -7.72
N ARG A 37 -0.18 3.31 -8.17
CA ARG A 37 0.28 4.44 -7.35
C ARG A 37 -0.63 4.69 -6.15
N ALA A 38 -1.95 4.58 -6.32
CA ALA A 38 -2.89 4.77 -5.23
C ALA A 38 -2.80 3.62 -4.20
N VAL A 39 -2.63 2.38 -4.67
CA VAL A 39 -2.34 1.22 -3.81
C VAL A 39 -1.04 1.42 -3.04
N TYR A 40 0.03 1.87 -3.71
CA TYR A 40 1.32 2.12 -3.09
C TYR A 40 1.21 3.17 -1.97
N GLN A 41 0.59 4.32 -2.26
CA GLN A 41 0.37 5.38 -1.27
C GLN A 41 -0.45 4.87 -0.07
N ARG A 42 -1.52 4.12 -0.33
CA ARG A 42 -2.36 3.60 0.74
C ARG A 42 -1.64 2.55 1.58
N ARG A 43 -0.91 1.62 0.95
CA ARG A 43 -0.08 0.63 1.65
C ARG A 43 0.97 1.29 2.53
N SER A 44 1.64 2.33 2.04
CA SER A 44 2.59 3.12 2.82
C SER A 44 1.93 3.74 4.06
N ALA A 45 0.74 4.34 3.90
CA ALA A 45 -0.03 4.91 5.01
C ALA A 45 -0.51 3.85 6.02
N LEU A 46 -0.78 2.62 5.57
CA LEU A 46 -1.15 1.48 6.40
C LEU A 46 0.05 0.73 7.00
N GLY A 47 1.28 1.12 6.66
CA GLY A 47 2.50 0.41 7.05
C GLY A 47 2.69 -0.96 6.38
N LEU A 48 1.94 -1.26 5.32
CA LEU A 48 1.99 -2.53 4.59
C LEU A 48 3.11 -2.53 3.55
N GLY A 49 3.92 -3.58 3.51
CA GLY A 49 5.05 -3.67 2.58
C GLY A 49 6.37 -3.07 3.07
N ARG A 50 6.45 -2.60 4.32
CA ARG A 50 7.75 -2.45 4.97
C ARG A 50 8.18 -3.79 5.54
N LYS A 51 9.09 -4.50 4.85
CA LYS A 51 10.28 -4.92 5.59
C LYS A 51 10.88 -3.60 6.03
N GLN A 52 10.89 -3.33 7.34
CA GLN A 52 11.86 -2.38 7.89
C GLN A 52 13.22 -2.92 7.43
N LYS A 53 13.70 -2.49 6.25
CA LYS A 53 15.14 -2.40 6.07
C LYS A 53 15.50 -1.42 7.16
N SER A 54 16.21 -1.92 8.17
CA SER A 54 16.89 -1.10 9.15
C SER A 54 17.47 0.07 8.37
N ASN A 55 16.84 1.23 8.49
CA ASN A 55 17.51 2.46 8.15
C ASN A 55 18.37 2.70 9.38
N GLU A 56 19.42 1.92 9.48
CA GLU A 56 20.61 2.25 10.25
C GLU A 56 21.21 3.45 9.51
N ALA A 57 20.52 4.58 9.66
CA ALA A 57 21.06 5.88 9.36
C ALA A 57 22.14 6.08 10.41
N VAL A 58 23.34 5.60 10.08
CA VAL A 58 24.61 6.31 10.24
C VAL A 58 24.42 7.63 10.98
N ALA A 59 24.37 7.55 12.31
CA ALA A 59 24.66 8.68 13.17
C ALA A 59 26.16 8.61 13.44
N HIS A 60 26.94 9.12 12.48
CA HIS A 60 28.28 9.61 12.82
C HIS A 60 28.08 10.91 13.61
N VAL A 61 28.28 10.83 14.92
CA VAL A 61 28.68 11.96 15.77
C VAL A 61 29.81 11.45 16.67
#